data_AF-A0A1X0I3L9-F1
#
_entry.id   AF-A0A1X0I3L9-F1
#
_cell.length_a   1.000
_cell.length_b   1.000
_cell.length_c   1.000
_cell.angle_alpha   90.00
_cell.angle_beta   90.00
_cell.angle_gamma   90.00
#
_symmetry.space_group_name_H-M   'P 1'
#
loop_
_entity.id
_entity.type
_entity.pdbx_description
1 polymer ?
#
loop_
_entity_poly.entity_id
_entity_poly.type
_entity_poly.pdbx_seq_one_letter_code
_entity_poly.pdbx_strand_id
1 'polypeptide(L)'
;MSIDDELNEELGRFGYELETPTLQGGAYQVTRLDGYAGYTATFGDVQELRTFLQRLAESDNLWCIHLDHGNVDVNRSTGEVTPRDGGPLFNLHDLHPHEWSGASDEASGAISQAALMTAHQICIKSNSRPPYGGLWFKRA
;
A
#
# COMPACT_ATOMS: atom_id res chain seq x y z
N MET A 1 -1.49 2.28 28.66
CA MET A 1 -1.44 2.26 27.19
C MET A 1 -2.88 2.23 26.72
N SER A 2 -3.29 3.16 25.87
CA SER A 2 -4.66 3.19 25.33
C SER A 2 -4.79 2.18 24.19
N ILE A 3 -6.03 1.84 23.82
CA ILE A 3 -6.28 0.97 22.65
C ILE A 3 -5.78 1.62 21.35
N ASP A 4 -5.83 2.94 21.26
CA ASP A 4 -5.33 3.70 20.11
C ASP A 4 -3.80 3.63 20.03
N ASP A 5 -3.09 3.66 21.17
CA ASP A 5 -1.63 3.49 21.20
C ASP A 5 -1.22 2.09 20.71
N GLU A 6 -1.94 1.05 21.13
CA GLU A 6 -1.71 -0.34 20.72
C GLU A 6 -1.95 -0.52 19.22
N LEU A 7 -3.07 -0.01 18.71
CA LEU A 7 -3.40 -0.06 17.30
C LEU A 7 -2.39 0.72 16.45
N ASN A 8 -1.92 1.87 16.92
CA ASN A 8 -0.93 2.67 16.20
C ASN A 8 0.45 1.99 16.18
N GLU A 9 0.86 1.30 17.25
CA GLU A 9 2.07 0.46 17.24
C GLU A 9 1.95 -0.71 16.25
N GLU A 10 0.80 -1.40 16.24
CA GLU A 10 0.55 -2.50 15.30
C GLU A 10 0.54 -2.00 13.85
N LEU A 11 -0.18 -0.92 13.56
CA LEU A 11 -0.24 -0.27 12.25
C LEU A 11 1.13 0.21 11.77
N GLY A 12 1.94 0.78 12.67
CA GLY A 12 3.28 1.27 12.37
C GLY A 12 4.20 0.18 11.82
N ARG A 13 4.07 -1.07 12.30
CA ARG A 13 4.82 -2.22 11.76
C ARG A 13 4.50 -2.50 10.29
N PHE A 14 3.31 -2.13 9.85
CA PHE A 14 2.86 -2.34 8.47
C PHE A 14 2.94 -1.07 7.61
N GLY A 15 3.51 0.02 8.14
CA GLY A 15 3.67 1.30 7.44
C GLY A 15 2.40 2.15 7.43
N TYR A 16 1.56 2.03 8.47
CA TYR A 16 0.35 2.82 8.63
C TYR A 16 0.39 3.60 9.96
N GLU A 17 -0.39 4.66 10.03
CA GLU A 17 -0.64 5.41 11.26
C GLU A 17 -2.14 5.63 11.43
N LEU A 18 -2.56 5.75 12.69
CA LEU A 18 -3.90 6.19 13.03
C LEU A 18 -3.95 7.72 12.91
N GLU A 19 -4.84 8.25 12.06
CA GLU A 19 -5.20 9.66 12.14
C GLU A 19 -6.11 9.83 13.38
N THR A 20 -5.50 10.28 14.48
CA THR A 20 -6.04 10.63 15.81
C THR A 20 -7.57 10.77 16.02
N PRO A 21 -8.00 10.56 17.28
CA PRO A 21 -8.84 9.45 17.72
C PRO A 21 -10.29 9.57 17.21
N THR A 22 -10.90 8.42 16.92
CA THR A 22 -12.33 8.22 16.62
C THR A 22 -13.08 9.48 16.18
N LEU A 23 -13.25 9.65 14.86
CA LEU A 23 -14.17 10.65 14.32
C LEU A 23 -15.50 10.58 15.09
N GLN A 24 -16.13 11.74 15.37
CA GLN A 24 -17.44 11.80 16.03
C GLN A 24 -18.41 10.81 15.36
N GLY A 25 -18.61 9.64 15.97
CA GLY A 25 -19.24 8.50 15.31
C GLY A 25 -18.59 7.12 15.57
N GLY A 26 -17.37 7.06 16.12
CA GLY A 26 -16.71 5.80 16.49
C GLY A 26 -15.87 5.14 15.40
N ALA A 27 -15.68 5.82 14.26
CA ALA A 27 -14.90 5.31 13.14
C ALA A 27 -13.40 5.59 13.28
N TYR A 28 -12.57 4.65 12.83
CA TYR A 28 -11.11 4.72 12.83
C TYR A 28 -10.58 5.10 11.45
N GLN A 29 -9.77 6.16 11.37
CA GLN A 29 -9.04 6.51 10.14
C GLN A 29 -7.59 6.07 10.22
N VAL A 30 -7.15 5.42 9.16
CA VAL A 30 -5.81 4.85 9.04
C VAL A 30 -5.17 5.35 7.76
N THR A 31 -4.06 6.05 7.90
CA THR A 31 -3.30 6.60 6.78
C THR A 31 -2.04 5.79 6.55
N ARG A 32 -1.68 5.52 5.29
CA ARG A 32 -0.41 4.84 4.97
C ARG A 32 0.75 5.83 4.93
N LEU A 33 1.78 5.59 5.74
CA LEU A 33 2.95 6.46 5.92
C LEU A 33 3.78 6.63 4.64
N ASP A 34 4.00 5.53 3.91
CA ASP A 34 4.76 5.51 2.65
C ASP A 34 3.83 5.40 1.41
N GLY A 35 2.53 5.56 1.64
CA GLY A 35 1.49 5.33 0.64
C GLY A 35 1.33 6.50 -0.32
N TYR A 36 0.80 6.18 -1.50
CA TYR A 36 0.28 7.18 -2.42
C TYR A 36 -0.58 8.23 -1.69
N ALA A 37 -0.26 9.51 -1.85
CA ALA A 37 -1.00 10.72 -1.42
C ALA A 37 -1.81 10.61 -0.11
N GLY A 38 -1.26 9.96 0.91
CA GLY A 38 -1.97 9.79 2.19
C GLY A 38 -3.26 8.99 2.02
N TYR A 39 -3.19 7.80 1.39
CA TYR A 39 -4.33 6.88 1.37
C TYR A 39 -4.85 6.66 2.78
N THR A 40 -6.06 7.17 3.03
CA THR A 40 -6.78 7.02 4.29
C THR A 40 -7.88 5.98 4.11
N ALA A 41 -7.78 4.87 4.84
CA ALA A 41 -8.87 3.93 5.02
C ALA A 41 -9.71 4.32 6.24
N THR A 42 -11.02 4.19 6.15
CA THR A 42 -11.94 4.42 7.28
C THR A 42 -12.59 3.11 7.65
N PHE A 43 -12.56 2.76 8.94
CA PHE A 43 -13.16 1.57 9.52
C PHE A 43 -14.25 1.97 10.51
N GLY A 44 -15.38 1.26 10.51
CA GLY A 44 -16.53 1.57 11.36
C GLY A 44 -16.29 1.29 12.84
N ASP A 45 -15.41 0.33 13.16
CA ASP A 45 -15.06 -0.04 14.52
C ASP A 45 -13.65 -0.69 14.63
N VAL A 46 -13.26 -1.02 15.87
CA VAL A 46 -11.97 -1.69 16.17
C VAL A 46 -11.90 -3.09 15.56
N GLN A 47 -13.01 -3.81 15.45
CA GLN A 47 -13.01 -5.19 14.97
C GLN A 47 -12.71 -5.24 13.47
N GLU A 48 -13.26 -4.30 12.69
CA GLU A 48 -12.93 -4.11 11.28
C GLU A 48 -11.45 -3.75 11.09
N LEU A 49 -10.92 -2.84 11.91
CA LEU A 49 -9.49 -2.48 11.89
C LEU A 49 -8.59 -3.66 12.27
N ARG A 50 -8.94 -4.45 13.29
CA ARG A 50 -8.18 -5.66 13.65
C ARG A 50 -8.25 -6.73 12.57
N THR A 51 -9.39 -6.87 11.87
CA THR A 51 -9.50 -7.76 10.71
C THR A 51 -8.58 -7.31 9.58
N PHE A 52 -8.48 -5.99 9.33
CA PHE A 52 -7.53 -5.44 8.38
C PHE A 52 -6.07 -5.71 8.78
N LEU A 53 -5.69 -5.48 10.04
CA LEU A 53 -4.35 -5.78 10.57
C LEU A 53 -4.00 -7.28 10.45
N GLN A 54 -4.93 -8.17 10.80
CA GLN A 54 -4.74 -9.61 10.66
C GLN A 54 -4.48 -9.98 9.20
N ARG A 55 -5.23 -9.41 8.25
CA ARG A 55 -5.00 -9.65 6.82
C ARG A 55 -3.69 -9.09 6.32
N LEU A 56 -3.24 -7.95 6.86
CA LEU A 56 -1.90 -7.40 6.56
C LEU A 56 -0.80 -8.36 7.02
N ALA A 57 -0.96 -8.96 8.20
CA ALA A 57 -0.06 -9.97 8.74
C ALA A 57 -0.12 -11.28 7.95
N GLU A 58 -1.30 -11.71 7.48
CA GLU A 58 -1.46 -12.90 6.62
C GLU A 58 -0.95 -12.65 5.19
N SER A 59 -0.71 -11.40 4.81
CA SER A 59 -0.20 -11.00 3.50
C SER A 59 1.34 -11.03 3.42
N ASP A 60 1.97 -12.05 4.02
CA ASP A 60 3.42 -12.35 4.05
C ASP A 60 4.10 -12.51 2.67
N ASN A 61 3.38 -12.25 1.57
CA ASN A 61 3.83 -12.39 0.20
C ASN A 61 3.68 -11.08 -0.57
N LEU A 62 4.10 -9.97 0.04
CA LEU A 62 4.15 -8.68 -0.62
C LEU A 62 5.54 -8.38 -1.17
N TRP A 63 5.59 -8.09 -2.46
CA TRP A 63 6.75 -7.57 -3.15
C TRP A 63 6.53 -6.10 -3.45
N CYS A 64 7.42 -5.25 -2.97
CA CYS A 64 7.32 -3.80 -3.10
C CYS A 64 8.43 -3.25 -3.99
N ILE A 65 8.13 -2.14 -4.66
CA ILE A 65 9.10 -1.32 -5.41
C ILE A 65 8.92 0.15 -5.06
N HIS A 66 10.03 0.85 -4.90
CA HIS A 66 10.05 2.29 -4.76
C HIS A 66 10.10 2.96 -6.13
N LEU A 67 9.23 3.94 -6.36
CA LEU A 67 9.08 4.63 -7.64
C LEU A 67 9.88 5.92 -7.74
N ASP A 68 10.24 6.54 -6.60
CA ASP A 68 11.03 7.78 -6.59
C ASP A 68 12.50 7.56 -6.24
N HIS A 69 12.85 6.34 -5.87
CA HIS A 69 14.23 5.96 -5.65
C HIS A 69 14.81 5.53 -7.00
N GLY A 70 16.02 6.02 -7.33
CA GLY A 70 16.62 6.01 -8.67
C GLY A 70 16.95 4.65 -9.30
N ASN A 71 16.23 3.58 -8.93
CA ASN A 71 16.25 2.26 -9.55
C ASN A 71 15.28 2.15 -10.73
N VAL A 72 14.32 3.06 -10.82
CA VAL A 72 13.36 3.16 -11.92
C VAL A 72 13.19 4.62 -12.34
N ASP A 73 12.84 4.83 -13.60
CA ASP A 73 12.34 6.08 -14.14
C ASP A 73 10.85 5.92 -14.39
N VAL A 74 10.03 6.83 -13.84
CA VAL A 74 8.57 6.73 -13.96
C VAL A 74 8.02 7.90 -14.75
N ASN A 75 7.34 7.60 -15.86
CA ASN A 75 6.54 8.58 -16.57
C ASN A 75 5.17 8.70 -15.90
N ARG A 76 5.05 9.64 -14.96
CA ARG A 76 3.82 9.92 -14.20
C ARG A 76 2.65 10.43 -15.03
N SER A 77 2.83 10.71 -16.33
CA SER A 77 1.72 11.05 -17.23
C SER A 77 1.11 9.85 -17.93
N THR A 78 1.87 8.76 -18.10
CA THR A 78 1.45 7.54 -18.82
C THR A 78 1.43 6.28 -17.96
N GLY A 79 2.01 6.32 -16.77
CA GLY A 79 2.14 5.18 -15.87
C GLY A 79 3.27 4.23 -16.26
N GLU A 80 4.07 4.57 -17.28
CA GLU A 80 5.19 3.74 -17.70
C GLU A 80 6.32 3.78 -16.67
N VAL A 81 6.83 2.60 -16.30
CA VAL A 81 7.99 2.43 -15.43
C VAL A 81 9.11 1.79 -16.24
N THR A 82 10.25 2.47 -16.27
CA THR A 82 11.48 2.02 -16.92
C THR A 82 12.52 1.64 -15.85
N PRO A 83 12.80 0.36 -15.64
CA PRO A 83 13.86 -0.07 -14.74
C PRO A 83 15.26 0.27 -15.25
N ARG A 84 16.13 0.75 -14.35
CA ARG A 84 17.53 1.08 -14.69
C ARG A 84 18.47 -0.12 -14.67
N ASP A 85 18.01 -1.25 -14.18
CA ASP A 85 18.74 -2.52 -14.22
C ASP A 85 18.67 -3.22 -15.59
N GLY A 86 17.99 -2.61 -16.57
CA GLY A 86 17.80 -3.17 -17.91
C GLY A 86 16.77 -4.31 -17.96
N GLY A 87 16.02 -4.53 -16.89
CA GLY A 87 14.95 -5.51 -16.84
C GLY A 87 13.69 -5.09 -17.61
N PRO A 88 12.67 -5.97 -17.67
CA PRO A 88 11.42 -5.70 -18.39
C PRO A 88 10.70 -4.46 -17.86
N LEU A 89 10.25 -3.62 -18.80
CA LEU A 89 9.36 -2.48 -18.53
C LEU A 89 8.01 -2.96 -18.01
N PHE A 90 7.31 -2.10 -17.29
CA PHE A 90 5.92 -2.34 -16.90
C PHE A 90 5.13 -1.03 -16.85
N ASN A 91 3.81 -1.13 -16.94
CA ASN A 91 2.94 0.00 -16.72
C ASN A 91 2.22 -0.16 -15.37
N LEU A 92 2.11 0.92 -14.60
CA LEU A 92 1.37 0.94 -13.36
C LEU A 92 -0.09 0.53 -13.54
N HIS A 93 -0.69 0.86 -14.70
CA HIS A 93 -2.06 0.52 -15.04
C HIS A 93 -2.28 -0.99 -15.26
N ASP A 94 -1.22 -1.74 -15.56
CA ASP A 94 -1.30 -3.18 -15.81
C ASP A 94 -1.21 -3.99 -14.51
N LEU A 95 -0.84 -3.35 -13.39
CA LEU A 95 -0.76 -4.00 -12.10
C LEU A 95 -2.18 -4.18 -11.55
N HIS A 96 -2.62 -5.42 -11.36
CA HIS A 96 -4.01 -5.72 -11.05
C HIS A 96 -4.38 -5.20 -9.64
N PRO A 97 -5.53 -4.52 -9.43
CA PRO A 97 -5.87 -3.90 -8.15
C PRO A 97 -5.81 -4.87 -6.96
N HIS A 98 -6.32 -6.10 -7.08
CA HIS A 98 -6.29 -7.12 -6.01
C HIS A 98 -4.89 -7.64 -5.65
N GLU A 99 -3.87 -7.28 -6.42
CA GLU A 99 -2.50 -7.61 -6.08
C GLU A 99 -1.95 -6.61 -5.06
N TRP A 100 -2.61 -5.49 -4.74
CA TRP A 100 -1.95 -4.43 -3.99
C TRP A 100 -2.14 -4.55 -2.47
N SER A 101 -1.08 -4.32 -1.68
CA SER A 101 -1.31 -4.09 -0.24
C SER A 101 -2.03 -2.77 -0.06
N GLY A 102 -3.32 -2.83 0.31
CA GLY A 102 -4.21 -1.67 0.40
C GLY A 102 -5.49 -1.82 -0.42
N ALA A 103 -5.50 -2.69 -1.42
CA ALA A 103 -6.69 -3.12 -2.14
C ALA A 103 -7.20 -4.43 -1.53
N SER A 104 -7.66 -4.36 -0.28
CA SER A 104 -8.60 -5.36 0.22
C SER A 104 -9.88 -5.23 -0.59
N ASP A 105 -10.55 -6.34 -0.91
CA ASP A 105 -11.89 -6.33 -1.52
C ASP A 105 -12.95 -5.52 -0.71
N GLU A 106 -12.59 -5.10 0.51
CA GLU A 106 -13.42 -4.29 1.41
C GLU A 106 -13.02 -2.80 1.47
N ALA A 107 -11.87 -2.40 0.91
CA ALA A 107 -11.61 -0.99 0.62
C ALA A 107 -12.40 -0.66 -0.64
N SER A 108 -13.59 -0.08 -0.49
CA SER A 108 -14.60 0.08 -1.56
C SER A 108 -14.22 1.04 -2.71
N GLY A 109 -12.93 1.20 -3.01
CA GLY A 109 -12.46 1.98 -4.14
C GLY A 109 -11.23 1.32 -4.75
N ALA A 110 -11.33 0.92 -6.02
CA ALA A 110 -10.15 0.78 -6.85
C ALA A 110 -9.31 2.05 -6.70
N ILE A 111 -8.00 1.91 -6.50
CA ILE A 111 -7.06 3.03 -6.50
C ILE A 111 -7.36 3.86 -7.75
N SER A 112 -7.81 5.11 -7.56
CA SER A 112 -8.12 5.98 -8.69
C SER A 112 -6.89 6.10 -9.60
N GLN A 113 -7.06 6.33 -10.90
CA GLN A 113 -5.90 6.52 -11.78
C GLN A 113 -5.02 7.68 -11.33
N ALA A 114 -5.62 8.77 -10.84
CA ALA A 114 -4.87 9.83 -10.17
C ALA A 114 -4.05 9.23 -9.03
N ALA A 115 -4.70 8.36 -8.23
CA ALA A 115 -4.15 7.59 -7.13
C ALA A 115 -3.00 6.62 -7.42
N LEU A 116 -2.59 6.51 -8.67
CA LEU A 116 -1.49 5.67 -9.11
C LEU A 116 -0.27 6.51 -9.49
N MET A 117 -0.54 7.70 -10.02
CA MET A 117 0.40 8.55 -10.75
C MET A 117 1.24 9.48 -9.86
N THR A 118 1.09 9.38 -8.54
CA THR A 118 1.86 10.09 -7.52
C THR A 118 2.35 9.12 -6.43
N ALA A 119 2.29 7.80 -6.69
CA ALA A 119 2.65 6.77 -5.71
C ALA A 119 4.16 6.79 -5.48
N HIS A 120 4.60 6.86 -4.23
CA HIS A 120 6.02 6.75 -3.91
C HIS A 120 6.52 5.30 -3.90
N GLN A 121 5.60 4.37 -3.61
CA GLN A 121 5.84 2.94 -3.54
C GLN A 121 4.62 2.20 -4.05
N ILE A 122 4.84 1.03 -4.65
CA ILE A 122 3.81 0.05 -4.97
C ILE A 122 4.21 -1.28 -4.36
N CYS A 123 3.23 -2.05 -3.88
CA CYS A 123 3.43 -3.42 -3.43
C CYS A 123 2.43 -4.32 -4.13
N ILE A 124 2.88 -5.49 -4.61
CA ILE A 124 2.03 -6.52 -5.19
C ILE A 124 2.09 -7.83 -4.39
N LYS A 125 0.99 -8.58 -4.35
CA LYS A 125 0.78 -9.81 -3.60
C LYS A 125 1.15 -10.96 -4.53
N SER A 126 2.33 -11.52 -4.29
CA SER A 126 2.86 -12.60 -5.09
C SER A 126 3.77 -13.49 -4.25
N ASN A 127 3.60 -14.81 -4.40
CA ASN A 127 4.47 -15.81 -3.78
C ASN A 127 5.87 -15.85 -4.43
N SER A 128 6.05 -15.20 -5.58
CA SER A 128 7.29 -15.15 -6.35
C SER A 128 7.68 -13.71 -6.66
N ARG A 129 8.99 -13.45 -6.83
CA ARG A 129 9.45 -12.12 -7.26
C ARG A 129 8.72 -11.70 -8.55
N PRO A 130 8.22 -10.46 -8.65
CA PRO A 130 7.53 -9.99 -9.84
C PRO A 130 8.42 -10.13 -11.08
N PRO A 131 7.85 -10.44 -12.25
CA PRO A 131 8.62 -10.68 -13.48
C PRO A 131 9.15 -9.38 -14.11
N TYR A 132 8.95 -8.23 -13.45
CA TYR A 132 9.36 -6.91 -13.92
C TYR A 132 10.77 -6.56 -13.45
N GLY A 133 11.45 -5.68 -14.20
CA GLY A 133 12.72 -5.11 -13.75
C GLY A 133 12.53 -4.18 -12.55
N GLY A 134 13.66 -3.77 -11.97
CA GLY A 134 13.71 -2.88 -10.82
C GLY A 134 13.97 -3.62 -9.52
N LEU A 135 14.30 -2.84 -8.48
CA LEU A 135 14.62 -3.37 -7.16
C LEU A 135 13.35 -3.66 -6.36
N TRP A 136 12.67 -4.74 -6.77
CA TRP A 136 11.60 -5.33 -5.98
C TRP A 136 12.17 -6.01 -4.75
N PHE A 137 11.61 -5.72 -3.58
CA PHE A 137 11.98 -6.31 -2.31
C PHE A 137 10.77 -6.94 -1.64
N LYS A 138 10.99 -8.04 -0.93
CA LYS A 138 9.93 -8.65 -0.13
C LYS A 138 9.75 -7.81 1.13
N ARG A 139 8.52 -7.40 1.42
CA ARG A 139 8.21 -6.77 2.71
C ARG A 139 8.28 -7.86 3.78
N ALA A 140 9.19 -7.67 4.73
CA ALA A 140 9.38 -8.56 5.89
C ALA A 140 8.40 -8.20 7.01
#